data_AF-I4EI97-F1
#
_entry.id   AF-I4EI97-F1
#
_cell.length_a   1.000
_cell.length_b   1.000
_cell.length_c   1.000
_cell.angle_alpha   90.00
_cell.angle_beta   90.00
_cell.angle_gamma   90.00
#
_symmetry.space_group_name_H-M   'P 1'
#
loop_
_entity.id
_entity.type
_entity.pdbx_description
1 polymer ?
#
loop_
_entity_poly.entity_id
_entity_poly.type
_entity_poly.pdbx_seq_one_letter_code
_entity_poly.pdbx_strand_id
1 'polypeptide(L)'
;MQRVPAEIDGNQQVAVEFSRSSANIDHSDTGIQQKINQTLRVYSSLLLQADIKIDEQQPPGGGRNLTEYPMILRLSYIDLQGQTREWWHGFYIQRDWANPVPPDRATQVSRGEWHHVQFDLRNVTPLPRQISSILVYASGHGYASQVANISLSSSDAGQHR
;
A
#
# COMPACT_ATOMS: atom_id res chain seq x y z
N MET A 1 -5.96 14.34 -5.78
CA MET A 1 -6.56 13.34 -4.86
C MET A 1 -8.01 13.70 -4.64
N GLN A 2 -8.92 12.74 -4.82
CA GLN A 2 -10.35 12.97 -4.66
C GLN A 2 -11.07 11.68 -4.24
N ARG A 3 -12.27 11.82 -3.68
CA ARG A 3 -13.16 10.69 -3.38
C ARG A 3 -14.00 10.39 -4.63
N VAL A 4 -14.07 9.13 -5.04
CA VAL A 4 -14.81 8.70 -6.24
C VAL A 4 -15.76 7.55 -5.92
N PRO A 5 -16.92 7.43 -6.61
CA PRO A 5 -17.71 6.21 -6.59
C PRO A 5 -16.90 5.04 -7.16
N ALA A 6 -17.07 3.86 -6.59
CA ALA A 6 -16.43 2.63 -7.05
C ALA A 6 -17.42 1.48 -7.02
N GLU A 7 -17.28 0.52 -7.93
CA GLU A 7 -17.97 -0.76 -7.88
C GLU A 7 -16.93 -1.86 -7.67
N ILE A 8 -17.03 -2.56 -6.54
CA ILE A 8 -16.11 -3.61 -6.12
C ILE A 8 -16.94 -4.84 -5.81
N ASP A 9 -16.68 -5.95 -6.53
CA ASP A 9 -17.43 -7.20 -6.43
C ASP A 9 -18.96 -7.02 -6.53
N GLY A 10 -19.40 -6.13 -7.44
CA GLY A 10 -20.82 -5.83 -7.66
C GLY A 10 -21.46 -4.93 -6.60
N ASN A 11 -20.70 -4.46 -5.61
CA ASN A 11 -21.17 -3.56 -4.57
C ASN A 11 -20.74 -2.12 -4.84
N GLN A 12 -21.68 -1.18 -4.71
CA GLN A 12 -21.39 0.25 -4.77
C GLN A 12 -20.67 0.69 -3.51
N GLN A 13 -19.51 1.30 -3.69
CA GLN A 13 -18.59 1.72 -2.65
C GLN A 13 -17.98 3.08 -2.98
N VAL A 14 -17.05 3.49 -2.12
CA VAL A 14 -16.31 4.73 -2.23
C VAL A 14 -14.83 4.40 -2.23
N ALA A 15 -14.12 4.92 -3.22
CA ALA A 15 -12.68 4.87 -3.28
C ALA A 15 -12.07 6.27 -3.13
N VAL A 16 -10.78 6.30 -2.82
CA VAL A 16 -9.92 7.46 -2.99
C VAL A 16 -9.12 7.28 -4.26
N GLU A 17 -9.15 8.27 -5.14
CA GLU A 17 -8.31 8.35 -6.33
C GLU A 17 -7.09 9.24 -6.11
N PHE A 18 -5.92 8.74 -6.48
CA PHE A 18 -4.69 9.49 -6.69
C PHE A 18 -4.44 9.61 -8.19
N SER A 19 -4.40 10.84 -8.69
CA SER A 19 -4.20 11.11 -10.12
C SER A 19 -3.22 12.25 -10.34
N ARG A 20 -2.34 12.06 -11.32
CA ARG A 20 -1.37 13.03 -11.83
C ARG A 20 -1.11 12.71 -13.30
N SER A 21 -1.20 13.72 -14.17
CA SER A 21 -1.01 13.55 -15.62
C SER A 21 0.35 12.93 -15.97
N SER A 22 0.34 11.98 -16.90
CA SER A 22 1.53 11.34 -17.49
C SER A 22 2.38 12.26 -18.38
N ALA A 23 1.89 13.47 -18.70
CA ALA A 23 2.66 14.49 -19.41
C ALA A 23 3.72 15.18 -18.53
N ASN A 24 3.64 15.01 -17.20
CA ASN A 24 4.65 15.53 -16.30
C ASN A 24 5.94 14.71 -16.40
N ILE A 25 7.08 15.38 -16.25
CA ILE A 25 8.42 14.77 -16.36
C ILE A 25 9.13 14.67 -15.02
N ASP A 26 8.58 15.31 -13.99
CA ASP A 26 9.09 15.35 -12.63
C ASP A 26 8.35 14.36 -11.73
N HIS A 27 9.09 13.81 -10.78
CA HIS A 27 8.61 12.91 -9.75
C HIS A 27 7.71 13.63 -8.74
N SER A 28 6.65 12.96 -8.29
CA SER A 28 5.80 13.44 -7.20
C SER A 28 5.07 12.32 -6.49
N ASP A 29 4.89 12.53 -5.19
CA ASP A 29 4.08 11.67 -4.34
C ASP A 29 2.75 12.33 -3.98
N THR A 30 1.65 11.57 -4.03
CA THR A 30 0.33 12.00 -3.56
C THR A 30 -0.27 10.88 -2.72
N GLY A 31 -0.71 11.18 -1.48
CA GLY A 31 -1.23 10.13 -0.59
C GLY A 31 -2.05 10.62 0.59
N ILE A 32 -2.59 9.66 1.34
CA ILE A 32 -3.30 9.84 2.61
C ILE A 32 -2.58 9.08 3.71
N GLN A 33 -2.31 9.76 4.82
CA GLN A 33 -1.79 9.13 6.03
C GLN A 33 -2.83 9.15 7.14
N GLN A 34 -3.04 8.00 7.77
CA GLN A 34 -3.77 7.89 9.03
C GLN A 34 -2.78 7.63 10.16
N LYS A 35 -2.74 8.56 11.14
CA LYS A 35 -2.05 8.34 12.41
C LYS A 35 -2.89 7.40 13.27
N ILE A 36 -2.27 6.35 13.79
CA ILE A 36 -2.92 5.31 14.57
C ILE A 36 -2.43 5.37 16.03
N ASN A 37 -1.10 5.42 16.22
CA ASN A 37 -0.45 5.49 17.54
C ASN A 37 -0.95 4.45 18.56
N GLN A 38 -1.14 3.21 18.11
CA GLN A 38 -1.67 2.13 18.93
C GLN A 38 -0.57 1.14 19.30
N THR A 39 -0.34 0.93 20.60
CA THR A 39 0.50 -0.17 21.10
C THR A 39 -0.25 -1.48 20.91
N LEU A 40 0.44 -2.46 20.31
CA LEU A 40 -0.11 -3.79 20.10
C LEU A 40 0.00 -4.61 21.39
N ARG A 41 -1.04 -5.41 21.68
CA ARG A 41 -0.94 -6.51 22.66
C ARG A 41 -0.10 -7.65 22.06
N VAL A 42 0.06 -8.76 22.77
CA VAL A 42 0.61 -9.97 22.14
C VAL A 42 -0.40 -10.44 21.08
N TYR A 43 -0.04 -10.25 19.81
CA TYR A 43 -0.91 -10.57 18.68
C TYR A 43 -0.53 -11.90 18.03
N SER A 44 -1.54 -12.65 17.62
CA SER A 44 -1.44 -13.88 16.84
C SER A 44 -1.66 -13.65 15.35
N SER A 45 -2.09 -12.45 14.95
CA SER A 45 -2.16 -11.96 13.56
C SER A 45 -1.96 -10.43 13.51
N LEU A 46 -1.42 -9.93 12.42
CA LEU A 46 -1.40 -8.51 12.08
C LEU A 46 -1.60 -8.40 10.57
N LEU A 47 -2.83 -8.16 10.13
CA LEU A 47 -3.22 -8.19 8.73
C LEU A 47 -3.48 -6.77 8.22
N LEU A 48 -2.74 -6.38 7.17
CA LEU A 48 -3.06 -5.19 6.37
C LEU A 48 -3.75 -5.65 5.09
N GLN A 49 -4.93 -5.09 4.82
CA GLN A 49 -5.71 -5.38 3.63
C GLN A 49 -6.20 -4.09 2.96
N ALA A 50 -6.39 -4.14 1.65
CA ALA A 50 -6.99 -3.07 0.86
C ALA A 50 -7.53 -3.62 -0.46
N ASP A 51 -8.44 -2.89 -1.09
CA ASP A 51 -8.79 -3.07 -2.49
C ASP A 51 -8.11 -1.97 -3.31
N ILE A 52 -7.38 -2.37 -4.35
CA ILE A 52 -6.61 -1.44 -5.19
C ILE A 52 -6.99 -1.58 -6.65
N LYS A 53 -6.90 -0.48 -7.39
CA LYS A 53 -7.03 -0.46 -8.85
C LYS A 53 -6.04 0.55 -9.43
N ILE A 54 -5.43 0.22 -10.56
CA ILE A 54 -4.48 1.09 -11.26
C ILE A 54 -4.85 1.18 -12.74
N ASP A 55 -5.07 2.39 -13.22
CA ASP A 55 -5.44 2.71 -14.60
C ASP A 55 -4.25 3.25 -15.40
N GLU A 56 -3.43 4.10 -14.77
CA GLU A 56 -2.25 4.72 -15.38
C GLU A 56 -1.00 4.61 -14.51
N GLN A 57 0.16 4.54 -15.17
CA GLN A 57 1.48 4.45 -14.56
C GLN A 57 2.53 5.08 -15.49
N GLN A 58 3.42 5.87 -14.90
CA GLN A 58 4.68 6.32 -15.48
C GLN A 58 5.66 6.66 -14.34
N PRO A 59 6.89 6.11 -14.31
CA PRO A 59 7.53 5.20 -15.27
C PRO A 59 7.09 3.72 -15.14
N PRO A 60 7.46 2.83 -16.09
CA PRO A 60 7.28 1.38 -15.93
C PRO A 60 8.10 0.82 -14.76
N GLY A 61 7.70 -0.36 -14.27
CA GLY A 61 8.29 -1.02 -13.11
C GLY A 61 8.08 -0.20 -11.85
N GLY A 62 9.17 0.18 -11.19
CA GLY A 62 9.18 1.14 -10.08
C GLY A 62 10.12 2.33 -10.34
N GLY A 63 10.35 2.67 -11.61
CA GLY A 63 11.39 3.60 -12.01
C GLY A 63 12.80 3.07 -11.79
N ARG A 64 13.81 3.94 -11.88
CA ARG A 64 15.22 3.55 -11.82
C ARG A 64 15.60 2.93 -10.47
N ASN A 65 15.05 3.48 -9.39
CA ASN A 65 15.37 3.07 -8.02
C ASN A 65 14.38 2.05 -7.45
N LEU A 66 13.38 1.64 -8.24
CA LEU A 66 12.30 0.75 -7.81
C LEU A 66 11.47 1.34 -6.64
N THR A 67 11.27 2.65 -6.59
CA THR A 67 10.53 3.35 -5.52
C THR A 67 9.28 4.08 -6.03
N GLU A 68 9.08 4.12 -7.34
CA GLU A 68 8.05 4.92 -8.02
C GLU A 68 6.94 4.00 -8.54
N TYR A 69 6.01 3.66 -7.65
CA TYR A 69 4.87 2.83 -7.99
C TYR A 69 3.56 3.64 -7.96
N PRO A 70 2.64 3.40 -8.91
CA PRO A 70 1.35 4.09 -8.95
C PRO A 70 0.46 3.81 -7.73
N MET A 71 0.77 2.80 -6.92
CA MET A 71 0.15 2.57 -5.61
C MET A 71 1.16 1.93 -4.66
N ILE A 72 1.26 2.46 -3.44
CA ILE A 72 2.15 1.97 -2.37
C ILE A 72 1.38 1.97 -1.06
N LEU A 73 1.42 0.84 -0.35
CA LEU A 73 1.02 0.74 1.05
C LEU A 73 2.27 0.84 1.92
N ARG A 74 2.27 1.70 2.93
CA ARG A 74 3.37 1.87 3.88
C ARG A 74 2.85 1.88 5.31
N LEU A 75 3.52 1.11 6.16
CA LEU A 75 3.30 1.05 7.60
C LEU A 75 4.53 1.63 8.29
N SER A 76 4.33 2.66 9.12
CA SER A 76 5.36 3.13 10.05
C SER A 76 5.04 2.61 11.45
N TYR A 77 6.02 2.04 12.13
CA TYR A 77 5.84 1.41 13.43
C TYR A 77 7.08 1.58 14.32
N ILE A 78 6.92 1.33 15.62
CA ILE A 78 8.02 1.26 16.58
C ILE A 78 8.26 -0.22 16.88
N ASP A 79 9.50 -0.68 16.77
CA ASP A 79 9.87 -2.06 17.06
C ASP A 79 10.01 -2.36 18.57
N LEU A 80 10.30 -3.62 18.89
CA LEU A 80 10.52 -4.07 20.27
C LEU A 80 11.71 -3.38 20.95
N GLN A 81 12.66 -2.85 20.20
CA GLN A 81 13.82 -2.09 20.69
C GLN A 81 13.53 -0.59 20.80
N GLY A 82 12.31 -0.13 20.47
CA GLY A 82 11.93 1.27 20.52
C GLY A 82 12.37 2.09 19.30
N GLN A 83 12.85 1.46 18.23
CA GLN A 83 13.27 2.15 17.01
C GLN A 83 12.11 2.30 16.02
N THR A 84 12.08 3.43 15.32
CA THR A 84 11.16 3.64 14.20
C THR A 84 11.55 2.77 13.02
N ARG A 85 10.58 2.04 12.47
CA ARG A 85 10.71 1.15 11.33
C ARG A 85 9.61 1.40 10.33
N GLU A 86 9.86 0.90 9.13
CA GLU A 86 8.94 1.01 8.02
C GLU A 86 8.86 -0.31 7.27
N TRP A 87 7.65 -0.67 6.92
CA TRP A 87 7.36 -1.69 5.94
C TRP A 87 6.57 -1.04 4.80
N TRP A 88 6.81 -1.44 3.56
CA TRP A 88 6.04 -0.96 2.44
C TRP A 88 6.00 -2.01 1.33
N HIS A 89 4.96 -1.93 0.49
CA HIS A 89 4.82 -2.77 -0.70
C HIS A 89 4.17 -1.96 -1.83
N GLY A 90 4.76 -2.02 -3.02
CA GLY A 90 4.26 -1.32 -4.21
C GLY A 90 3.37 -2.18 -5.10
N PHE A 91 2.65 -1.54 -6.00
CA PHE A 91 1.86 -2.19 -7.04
C PHE A 91 2.02 -1.48 -8.37
N TYR A 92 2.08 -2.24 -9.45
CA TYR A 92 2.34 -1.71 -10.79
C TYR A 92 1.61 -2.50 -11.86
N ILE A 93 1.46 -1.91 -13.06
CA ILE A 93 0.76 -2.49 -14.21
C ILE A 93 1.67 -2.63 -15.43
N GLN A 94 2.79 -1.89 -15.51
CA GLN A 94 3.74 -1.95 -16.61
C GLN A 94 5.07 -2.53 -16.15
N ARG A 95 5.53 -3.63 -16.77
CA ARG A 95 6.86 -4.19 -16.49
C ARG A 95 7.97 -3.34 -17.11
N ASP A 96 9.09 -3.25 -16.42
CA ASP A 96 10.37 -2.89 -17.01
C ASP A 96 11.23 -4.16 -17.12
N TRP A 97 11.52 -4.60 -18.34
CA TRP A 97 12.32 -5.80 -18.60
C TRP A 97 13.81 -5.58 -18.33
N ALA A 98 14.28 -4.33 -18.40
CA ALA A 98 15.66 -3.98 -18.13
C ALA A 98 15.93 -3.81 -16.62
N ASN A 99 14.90 -3.46 -15.85
CA ASN A 99 14.97 -3.31 -14.39
C ASN A 99 13.84 -4.12 -13.71
N PRO A 100 13.98 -5.45 -13.61
CA PRO A 100 12.93 -6.31 -13.08
C PRO A 100 12.65 -6.00 -11.60
N VAL A 101 11.36 -6.00 -11.26
CA VAL A 101 10.88 -5.70 -9.91
C VAL A 101 10.93 -6.96 -9.04
N PRO A 102 11.64 -6.95 -7.90
CA PRO A 102 11.62 -8.06 -6.95
C PRO A 102 10.22 -8.31 -6.36
N PRO A 103 9.76 -9.57 -6.25
CA PRO A 103 8.41 -9.90 -5.76
C PRO A 103 8.12 -9.47 -4.32
N ASP A 104 9.15 -9.36 -3.48
CA ASP A 104 9.09 -8.89 -2.09
C ASP A 104 8.93 -7.36 -1.97
N ARG A 105 9.12 -6.63 -3.08
CA ARG A 105 9.09 -5.18 -3.13
C ARG A 105 7.78 -4.63 -3.69
N ALA A 106 7.27 -5.27 -4.74
CA ALA A 106 6.02 -4.88 -5.37
C ALA A 106 5.40 -6.00 -6.19
N THR A 107 4.08 -5.94 -6.35
CA THR A 107 3.30 -6.92 -7.10
C THR A 107 2.74 -6.30 -8.38
N GLN A 108 2.86 -7.00 -9.50
CA GLN A 108 2.15 -6.59 -10.70
C GLN A 108 0.69 -7.00 -10.63
N VAL A 109 -0.20 -6.08 -10.97
CA VAL A 109 -1.64 -6.30 -11.06
C VAL A 109 -2.14 -6.03 -12.48
N SER A 110 -3.35 -6.47 -12.79
CA SER A 110 -4.01 -6.14 -14.05
C SER A 110 -4.43 -4.67 -14.07
N ARG A 111 -4.23 -4.00 -15.21
CA ARG A 111 -4.70 -2.62 -15.42
C ARG A 111 -6.23 -2.57 -15.38
N GLY A 112 -6.77 -1.58 -14.69
CA GLY A 112 -8.20 -1.25 -14.72
C GLY A 112 -9.10 -2.18 -13.90
N GLU A 113 -8.54 -3.19 -13.27
CA GLU A 113 -9.25 -4.17 -12.44
C GLU A 113 -9.02 -3.89 -10.95
N TRP A 114 -10.02 -4.23 -10.13
CA TRP A 114 -9.88 -4.24 -8.68
C TRP A 114 -9.17 -5.51 -8.22
N HIS A 115 -8.20 -5.35 -7.33
CA HIS A 115 -7.47 -6.44 -6.69
C HIS A 115 -7.56 -6.30 -5.19
N HIS A 116 -8.07 -7.35 -4.53
CA HIS A 116 -7.98 -7.48 -3.09
C HIS A 116 -6.57 -7.92 -2.71
N VAL A 117 -5.90 -7.14 -1.86
CA VAL A 117 -4.53 -7.41 -1.42
C VAL A 117 -4.48 -7.59 0.09
N GLN A 118 -3.64 -8.52 0.55
CA GLN A 118 -3.50 -8.86 1.96
C GLN A 118 -2.04 -9.14 2.30
N PHE A 119 -1.57 -8.57 3.41
CA PHE A 119 -0.24 -8.81 3.96
C PHE A 119 -0.34 -9.24 5.42
N ASP A 120 0.31 -10.36 5.72
CA ASP A 120 0.54 -10.79 7.09
C ASP A 120 1.85 -10.21 7.61
N LEU A 121 1.72 -9.19 8.45
CA LEU A 121 2.81 -8.42 8.98
C LEU A 121 3.41 -9.02 10.26
N ARG A 122 3.01 -10.24 10.64
CA ARG A 122 3.65 -10.96 11.77
C ARG A 122 5.11 -11.30 11.55
N ASN A 123 5.53 -11.41 10.29
CA ASN A 123 6.89 -11.83 9.95
C ASN A 123 7.78 -10.66 9.52
N VAL A 124 7.28 -9.41 9.60
CA VAL A 124 8.14 -8.25 9.33
C VAL A 124 9.20 -8.17 10.41
N THR A 125 10.45 -8.00 9.98
CA THR A 125 11.60 -7.93 10.87
C THR A 125 12.23 -6.55 10.75
N PRO A 126 12.40 -5.81 11.86
CA PRO A 126 12.04 -6.16 13.24
C PRO A 126 10.52 -6.15 13.51
N LEU A 127 10.07 -6.90 14.53
CA LEU A 127 8.65 -7.04 14.86
C LEU A 127 8.01 -5.73 15.36
N PRO A 128 6.78 -5.40 14.94
CA PRO A 128 6.05 -4.24 15.44
C PRO A 128 5.62 -4.40 16.90
N ARG A 129 5.92 -3.38 17.71
CA ARG A 129 5.39 -3.19 19.07
C ARG A 129 4.25 -2.19 19.11
N GLN A 130 4.35 -1.14 18.30
CA GLN A 130 3.35 -0.08 18.21
C GLN A 130 3.21 0.36 16.76
N ILE A 131 1.98 0.50 16.29
CA ILE A 131 1.69 1.05 14.98
C ILE A 131 1.57 2.57 15.09
N SER A 132 2.40 3.28 14.34
CA SER A 132 2.41 4.74 14.32
C SER A 132 1.41 5.25 13.27
N SER A 133 1.50 4.75 12.04
CA SER A 133 0.61 5.17 10.95
C SER A 133 0.57 4.20 9.78
N ILE A 134 -0.50 4.30 9.00
CA ILE A 134 -0.59 3.77 7.65
C ILE A 134 -0.57 4.95 6.67
N LEU A 135 0.20 4.83 5.61
CA LEU A 135 0.22 5.73 4.47
C LEU A 135 -0.11 4.93 3.21
N VAL A 136 -1.07 5.43 2.44
CA VAL A 136 -1.33 4.95 1.09
C VAL A 136 -1.06 6.08 0.13
N TYR A 137 -0.22 5.84 -0.87
CA TYR A 137 0.21 6.90 -1.78
C TYR A 137 0.55 6.36 -3.16
N ALA A 138 0.49 7.25 -4.16
CA ALA A 138 0.98 7.03 -5.50
C ALA A 138 2.27 7.84 -5.70
N SER A 139 3.23 7.25 -6.41
CA SER A 139 4.56 7.80 -6.64
C SER A 139 4.99 7.62 -8.09
N GLY A 140 5.57 8.66 -8.69
CA GLY A 140 6.08 8.64 -10.05
C GLY A 140 5.84 9.96 -10.78
N HIS A 141 5.98 9.92 -12.10
CA HIS A 141 5.81 11.10 -12.95
C HIS A 141 4.33 11.32 -13.30
N GLY A 142 3.61 10.22 -13.54
CA GLY A 142 2.16 10.20 -13.75
C GLY A 142 1.53 8.88 -13.31
N TYR A 143 0.30 8.97 -12.83
CA TYR A 143 -0.44 7.84 -12.28
C TYR A 143 -1.94 8.15 -12.22
N ALA A 144 -2.73 7.09 -12.27
CA ALA A 144 -4.14 7.11 -11.91
C ALA A 144 -4.41 5.79 -11.18
N SER A 145 -4.69 5.89 -9.89
CA SER A 145 -4.89 4.73 -9.04
C SER A 145 -5.94 5.01 -7.98
N GLN A 146 -6.61 3.95 -7.56
CA GLN A 146 -7.73 4.01 -6.63
C GLN A 146 -7.51 3.01 -5.50
N VAL A 147 -7.94 3.38 -4.30
CA VAL A 147 -7.91 2.50 -3.13
C VAL A 147 -9.22 2.59 -2.34
N ALA A 148 -9.69 1.45 -1.85
CA ALA A 148 -10.84 1.31 -0.97
C ALA A 148 -10.56 0.27 0.13
N ASN A 149 -11.45 0.20 1.13
CA ASN A 149 -11.47 -0.83 2.19
C ASN A 149 -10.13 -1.10 2.88
N ILE A 150 -9.34 -0.05 3.10
CA ILE A 150 -8.08 -0.18 3.84
C ILE A 150 -8.40 -0.58 5.27
N SER A 151 -7.83 -1.69 5.73
CA SER A 151 -7.98 -2.16 7.10
C SER A 151 -6.66 -2.69 7.64
N LEU A 152 -6.39 -2.37 8.91
CA LEU A 152 -5.33 -3.00 9.68
C LEU A 152 -5.97 -3.64 10.91
N SER A 153 -5.86 -4.95 11.02
CA SER A 153 -6.45 -5.73 12.10
C SER A 153 -5.40 -6.59 12.80
N SER A 154 -5.60 -6.81 14.09
CA SER A 154 -4.80 -7.74 14.88
C SER A 154 -5.72 -8.62 15.72
N SER A 155 -5.41 -9.91 15.80
CA SER A 155 -6.04 -10.82 16.77
C SER A 155 -5.13 -11.02 17.98
N ASP A 156 -5.72 -11.09 19.17
CA ASP A 156 -4.95 -11.41 20.38
C ASP A 156 -4.55 -12.89 20.40
N ALA A 157 -3.38 -13.19 20.97
CA ALA A 157 -2.91 -14.56 21.17
C ALA A 157 -3.63 -15.31 22.32
N GLY A 158 -4.70 -14.76 22.91
CA GLY A 158 -5.36 -15.34 24.08
C GLY A 158 -6.85 -15.04 24.19
N GLN A 159 -7.68 -15.86 23.53
CA GLN A 159 -9.08 -16.12 23.91
C GLN A 159 -9.38 -17.61 23.63
N HIS A 160 -8.77 -18.50 24.42
CA HIS A 160 -9.42 -19.76 24.77
C HIS A 160 -9.96 -19.59 26.19
N ARG A 161 -11.24 -19.23 26.30
CA ARG A 161 -12.08 -19.53 27.45
C ARG A 161 -13.42 -20.03 26.94
#